data_AF-A0A971KW71-F1
#
_entry.id   AF-A0A971KW71-F1
#
_cell.length_a   1.000
_cell.length_b   1.000
_cell.length_c   1.000
_cell.angle_alpha   90.00
_cell.angle_beta   90.00
_cell.angle_gamma   90.00
#
_symmetry.space_group_name_H-M   'P 1'
#
loop_
_entity.id
_entity.type
_entity.pdbx_description
1 polymer ?
#
loop_
_entity_poly.entity_id
_entity_poly.type
_entity_poly.pdbx_seq_one_letter_code
_entity_poly.pdbx_strand_id
1 'polypeptide(L)'
;MDQINHYSVATLRLTTVSKNTSIKLKASHFRIGFGKTPIIAAANDFIFTGVDIKSGRLTFGVDTDFNRHLDHPHPQIYYQDISIPFFHKAVQIVLELHKKIPFIYCIGWDVAIGVDGAIWIIEFNAVGNGVFLHQLFDGPVFQSLHWEKVATKELQAPIFL
;
A
#
# COMPACT_ATOMS: atom_id res chain seq x y z
N MET A 1 -0.92 -17.09 0.94
CA MET A 1 -2.07 -16.21 1.25
C MET A 1 -3.34 -17.02 1.57
N ASP A 2 -3.35 -18.31 1.23
CA ASP A 2 -4.42 -19.28 1.53
C ASP A 2 -4.81 -19.39 3.02
N GLN A 3 -3.94 -18.98 3.94
CA GLN A 3 -4.24 -18.93 5.38
C GLN A 3 -5.22 -17.82 5.78
N ILE A 4 -5.47 -16.83 4.90
CA ILE A 4 -6.27 -15.65 5.19
C ILE A 4 -7.57 -15.68 4.38
N ASN A 5 -7.48 -15.87 3.06
CA ASN A 5 -8.61 -16.20 2.19
C ASN A 5 -8.09 -16.81 0.88
N HIS A 6 -8.57 -18.00 0.50
CA HIS A 6 -8.21 -18.69 -0.75
C HIS A 6 -9.18 -18.45 -1.91
N TYR A 7 -10.26 -17.70 -1.71
CA TYR A 7 -11.27 -17.41 -2.73
C TYR A 7 -11.00 -16.11 -3.49
N SER A 8 -10.28 -15.14 -2.92
CA SER A 8 -10.02 -13.84 -3.55
C SER A 8 -8.52 -13.53 -3.64
N VAL A 9 -8.13 -12.82 -4.68
CA VAL A 9 -6.76 -12.31 -4.82
C VAL A 9 -6.60 -11.11 -3.90
N ALA A 10 -5.92 -11.32 -2.77
CA ALA A 10 -5.56 -10.22 -1.89
C ALA A 10 -4.60 -9.25 -2.61
N THR A 11 -4.77 -7.95 -2.37
CA THR A 11 -3.99 -6.90 -3.04
C THR A 11 -3.13 -6.14 -2.05
N LEU A 12 -1.85 -6.02 -2.35
CA LEU A 12 -0.88 -5.22 -1.60
C LEU A 12 -0.76 -3.83 -2.24
N ARG A 13 -1.18 -2.80 -1.49
CA ARG A 13 -0.88 -1.41 -1.84
C ARG A 13 0.51 -1.05 -1.34
N LEU A 14 1.38 -0.65 -2.25
CA LEU A 14 2.69 -0.07 -1.94
C LEU A 14 2.67 1.40 -2.39
N THR A 15 2.85 2.33 -1.46
CA THR A 15 2.89 3.76 -1.81
C THR A 15 4.33 4.24 -1.84
N THR A 16 4.79 4.62 -3.03
CA THR A 16 6.13 5.15 -3.26
C THR A 16 6.09 6.66 -3.50
N VAL A 17 7.16 7.34 -3.09
CA VAL A 17 7.32 8.78 -3.26
C VAL A 17 8.63 9.10 -3.95
N SER A 18 8.58 10.11 -4.82
CA SER A 18 9.76 10.73 -5.43
C SER A 18 10.02 12.06 -4.71
N LYS A 19 11.24 12.20 -4.18
CA LYS A 19 11.72 13.46 -3.60
C LYS A 19 13.12 13.73 -4.11
N ASN A 20 13.30 14.81 -4.89
CA ASN A 20 14.56 15.12 -5.56
C ASN A 20 15.13 13.89 -6.28
N THR A 21 14.30 13.22 -7.10
CA THR A 21 14.59 11.95 -7.81
C THR A 21 14.93 10.73 -6.94
N SER A 22 14.99 10.86 -5.62
CA SER A 22 15.08 9.73 -4.69
C SER A 22 13.71 9.08 -4.54
N ILE A 23 13.61 7.82 -4.96
CA ILE A 23 12.40 7.00 -4.84
C ILE A 23 12.45 6.20 -3.53
N LYS A 24 11.39 6.28 -2.72
CA LYS A 24 11.26 5.53 -1.47
C LYS A 24 9.86 4.96 -1.29
N LEU A 25 9.77 3.79 -0.66
CA LEU A 25 8.51 3.29 -0.12
C LEU A 25 8.16 4.13 1.12
N LYS A 26 6.90 4.55 1.20
CA LYS A 26 6.45 5.46 2.25
C LYS A 26 5.35 4.89 3.14
N ALA A 27 4.49 4.04 2.58
CA ALA A 27 3.44 3.37 3.33
C ALA A 27 2.98 2.12 2.58
N SER A 28 2.33 1.21 3.30
CA SER A 28 1.71 0.03 2.69
C SER A 28 0.49 -0.40 3.48
N HIS A 29 -0.52 -0.88 2.75
CA HIS A 29 -1.65 -1.57 3.34
C HIS A 29 -2.01 -2.77 2.47
N PHE A 30 -2.74 -3.70 3.04
CA PHE A 30 -3.12 -4.95 2.41
C PHE A 30 -4.64 -5.08 2.48
N ARG A 31 -5.26 -5.34 1.33
CA ARG A 31 -6.71 -5.56 1.22
C ARG A 31 -6.96 -7.05 1.07
N ILE A 32 -7.71 -7.58 2.03
CA ILE A 32 -8.05 -9.00 2.13
C ILE A 32 -9.56 -9.12 1.94
N GLY A 33 -9.99 -9.94 0.98
CA GLY A 33 -11.41 -10.28 0.86
C GLY A 33 -11.84 -11.28 1.95
N PHE A 34 -13.14 -11.33 2.25
CA PHE A 34 -13.78 -12.30 3.15
C PHE A 34 -14.83 -13.13 2.42
N GLY A 35 -15.08 -14.34 2.92
CA GLY A 35 -16.07 -15.25 2.35
C GLY A 35 -15.62 -15.91 1.05
N LYS A 36 -16.59 -16.42 0.29
CA LYS A 36 -16.36 -17.23 -0.93
C LYS A 36 -16.39 -16.40 -2.23
N THR A 37 -16.42 -15.07 -2.14
CA THR A 37 -16.58 -14.22 -3.31
C THR A 37 -15.23 -13.99 -4.00
N PRO A 38 -15.07 -14.33 -5.29
CA PRO A 38 -13.80 -14.17 -5.99
C PRO A 38 -13.49 -12.72 -6.38
N ILE A 39 -14.50 -11.85 -6.38
CA ILE A 39 -14.38 -10.44 -6.73
C ILE A 39 -14.64 -9.59 -5.48
N ILE A 40 -13.64 -8.82 -5.07
CA ILE A 40 -13.77 -7.82 -4.00
C ILE A 40 -14.52 -6.60 -4.57
N ALA A 41 -15.84 -6.70 -4.70
CA ALA A 41 -16.70 -5.64 -5.26
C ALA A 41 -17.69 -5.03 -4.26
N ALA A 42 -18.03 -5.75 -3.18
CA ALA A 42 -18.99 -5.28 -2.18
C ALA A 42 -18.26 -4.63 -1.00
N ALA A 43 -18.80 -3.51 -0.52
CA ALA A 43 -18.27 -2.77 0.61
C ALA A 43 -18.14 -3.60 1.90
N ASN A 44 -18.78 -4.76 2.03
CA ASN A 44 -18.78 -5.53 3.28
C ASN A 44 -17.89 -6.79 3.26
N ASP A 45 -17.20 -7.05 2.13
CA ASP A 45 -16.49 -8.31 1.91
C ASP A 45 -14.97 -8.15 2.00
N PHE A 46 -14.45 -7.09 2.63
CA PHE A 46 -13.01 -6.93 2.80
C PHE A 46 -12.62 -6.20 4.08
N ILE A 47 -11.43 -6.52 4.59
CA ILE A 47 -10.74 -5.77 5.64
C ILE A 47 -9.48 -5.16 5.05
N PHE A 48 -9.19 -3.94 5.47
CA PHE A 48 -7.89 -3.33 5.28
C PHE A 48 -7.01 -3.65 6.47
N THR A 49 -5.74 -3.93 6.24
CA THR A 49 -4.76 -4.00 7.30
C THR A 49 -3.51 -3.24 6.91
N GLY A 50 -2.93 -2.52 7.88
CA GLY A 50 -1.65 -1.86 7.69
C GLY A 50 -0.53 -2.88 7.54
N VAL A 51 0.55 -2.47 6.89
CA VAL A 51 1.76 -3.29 6.75
C VAL A 51 2.94 -2.50 7.26
N ASP A 52 3.65 -3.03 8.26
CA ASP A 52 4.91 -2.47 8.71
C ASP A 52 5.93 -2.57 7.56
N ILE A 53 6.29 -1.43 6.99
CA ILE A 53 7.12 -1.36 5.77
C ILE A 53 8.56 -1.87 5.97
N LYS A 54 9.01 -2.04 7.22
CA LYS A 54 10.34 -2.56 7.54
C LYS A 54 10.38 -4.09 7.52
N SER A 55 9.31 -4.74 7.98
CA SER A 55 9.24 -6.19 8.15
C SER A 55 8.27 -6.90 7.21
N GLY A 56 7.35 -6.17 6.57
CA GLY A 56 6.26 -6.74 5.78
C GLY A 56 5.18 -7.42 6.63
N ARG A 57 5.16 -7.17 7.94
CA ARG A 57 4.19 -7.74 8.90
C ARG A 57 2.89 -6.94 8.90
N LEU A 58 1.75 -7.63 8.97
CA LEU A 58 0.45 -6.96 9.08
C LEU A 58 0.31 -6.33 10.48
N THR A 59 -0.51 -5.31 10.63
CA THR A 59 -0.70 -4.62 11.92
C THR A 59 -2.01 -5.06 12.59
N PHE A 60 -3.10 -4.37 12.28
CA PHE A 60 -4.45 -4.68 12.72
C PHE A 60 -5.40 -4.55 11.53
N GLY A 61 -6.56 -5.18 11.62
CA GLY A 61 -7.63 -5.08 10.65
C GLY A 61 -8.51 -3.88 10.92
N VAL A 62 -9.02 -3.25 9.86
CA VAL A 62 -10.09 -2.27 9.90
C VAL A 62 -11.16 -2.67 8.90
N ASP A 63 -12.38 -2.82 9.40
CA ASP A 63 -13.57 -3.03 8.56
C ASP A 63 -14.04 -1.72 7.91
N THR A 64 -15.13 -1.80 7.16
CA THR A 64 -15.68 -0.67 6.41
C THR A 64 -16.48 0.31 7.26
N ASP A 65 -16.78 -0.05 8.50
CA ASP A 65 -17.35 0.83 9.53
C ASP A 65 -16.25 1.48 10.39
N PHE A 66 -14.97 1.31 10.01
CA PHE A 66 -13.78 1.80 10.71
C PHE A 66 -13.55 1.20 12.10
N ASN A 67 -14.15 0.05 12.41
CA ASN A 67 -13.83 -0.65 13.64
C ASN A 67 -12.49 -1.37 13.51
N ARG A 68 -11.70 -1.31 14.58
CA ARG A 68 -10.39 -1.94 14.68
C ARG A 68 -10.49 -3.35 15.24
N HIS A 69 -9.85 -4.29 14.56
CA HIS A 69 -9.82 -5.72 14.92
C HIS A 69 -8.38 -6.20 15.05
N LEU A 70 -8.04 -6.89 16.15
CA LEU A 70 -6.69 -7.44 16.35
C LEU A 70 -6.56 -8.85 15.78
N ASP A 71 -7.65 -9.59 15.88
CA ASP A 71 -7.85 -10.93 15.39
C ASP A 71 -8.52 -10.93 14.02
N HIS A 72 -8.15 -11.92 13.22
CA HIS A 72 -8.88 -12.27 12.02
C HIS A 72 -10.22 -12.92 12.43
N PRO A 73 -11.29 -12.80 11.63
CA PRO A 73 -12.54 -13.55 11.83
C PRO A 73 -12.37 -15.09 11.90
N HIS A 74 -11.20 -15.62 11.52
CA HIS A 74 -10.85 -17.01 11.76
C HIS A 74 -10.24 -17.14 13.16
N PRO A 75 -10.74 -18.06 14.02
CA PRO A 75 -10.25 -18.20 15.39
C PRO A 75 -8.74 -18.36 15.46
N GLN A 76 -8.12 -17.69 16.43
CA GLN A 76 -6.71 -17.82 16.80
C GLN A 76 -5.69 -17.33 15.76
N ILE A 77 -6.11 -16.51 14.79
CA ILE A 77 -5.20 -15.85 13.86
C ILE A 77 -5.16 -14.35 14.19
N TYR A 78 -3.99 -13.81 14.55
CA TYR A 78 -3.80 -12.38 14.75
C TYR A 78 -3.06 -11.76 13.56
N TYR A 79 -3.47 -10.55 13.16
CA TYR A 79 -2.83 -9.85 12.03
C TYR A 79 -1.33 -9.68 12.25
N GLN A 80 -0.93 -9.27 13.47
CA GLN A 80 0.48 -9.09 13.81
C GLN A 80 1.35 -10.34 13.66
N ASP A 81 0.78 -11.54 13.67
CA ASP A 81 1.55 -12.78 13.52
C ASP A 81 1.77 -13.14 12.04
N ILE A 82 1.11 -12.43 11.13
CA ILE A 82 1.18 -12.66 9.68
C ILE A 82 2.22 -11.74 9.05
N SER A 83 3.10 -12.32 8.24
CA SER A 83 4.01 -11.58 7.35
C SER A 83 3.68 -11.85 5.89
N ILE A 84 3.73 -10.79 5.07
CA ILE A 84 3.51 -10.90 3.63
C ILE A 84 4.73 -11.57 2.98
N PRO A 85 4.57 -12.73 2.34
CA PRO A 85 5.67 -13.40 1.67
C PRO A 85 6.17 -12.55 0.50
N PHE A 86 7.48 -12.55 0.27
CA PHE A 86 8.14 -11.80 -0.82
C PHE A 86 7.88 -10.28 -0.81
N PHE A 87 7.45 -9.71 0.32
CA PHE A 87 7.16 -8.27 0.45
C PHE A 87 8.29 -7.39 -0.08
N HIS A 88 9.53 -7.60 0.39
CA HIS A 88 10.67 -6.79 -0.05
C HIS A 88 10.99 -6.93 -1.55
N LYS A 89 10.71 -8.09 -2.15
CA LYS A 89 10.84 -8.29 -3.61
C LYS A 89 9.82 -7.43 -4.36
N ALA A 90 8.57 -7.39 -3.89
CA ALA A 90 7.54 -6.51 -4.44
C ALA A 90 7.93 -5.04 -4.31
N VAL A 91 8.43 -4.64 -3.13
CA VAL A 91 8.94 -3.28 -2.88
C VAL A 91 10.05 -2.91 -3.86
N GLN A 92 11.04 -3.76 -4.04
CA GLN A 92 12.14 -3.50 -4.98
C GLN A 92 11.62 -3.24 -6.40
N ILE A 93 10.69 -4.07 -6.88
CA ILE A 93 10.13 -3.93 -8.23
C ILE A 93 9.40 -2.60 -8.41
N VAL A 94 8.54 -2.19 -7.48
CA VAL A 94 7.81 -0.91 -7.60
C VAL A 94 8.75 0.29 -7.49
N LEU A 95 9.82 0.19 -6.71
CA LEU A 95 10.85 1.24 -6.65
C LEU A 95 11.58 1.37 -8.01
N GLU A 96 11.97 0.27 -8.64
CA GLU A 96 12.59 0.30 -9.97
C GLU A 96 11.64 0.81 -11.06
N LEU A 97 10.35 0.51 -10.96
CA LEU A 97 9.35 1.04 -11.88
C LEU A 97 9.15 2.55 -11.68
N HIS A 98 9.02 3.02 -10.44
CA HIS A 98 8.84 4.44 -10.15
C HIS A 98 10.07 5.27 -10.56
N LYS A 99 11.29 4.72 -10.49
CA LYS A 99 12.50 5.37 -11.02
C LYS A 99 12.42 5.70 -12.51
N LYS A 100 11.62 4.98 -13.31
CA LYS A 100 11.42 5.26 -14.75
C LYS A 100 10.49 6.45 -15.00
N ILE A 101 9.68 6.83 -14.02
CA ILE A 101 8.70 7.92 -14.08
C ILE A 101 8.82 8.84 -12.84
N PRO A 102 10.00 9.39 -12.56
CA PRO A 102 10.29 10.08 -11.29
C PRO A 102 9.54 11.42 -11.14
N PHE A 103 8.93 11.91 -12.22
CA PHE A 103 8.11 13.13 -12.25
C PHE A 103 6.73 12.93 -11.63
N ILE A 104 6.25 11.70 -11.45
CA ILE A 104 5.07 11.44 -10.63
C ILE A 104 5.53 11.37 -9.18
N TYR A 105 5.16 12.34 -8.34
CA TYR A 105 5.74 12.44 -7.00
C TYR A 105 5.23 11.42 -5.99
N CYS A 106 4.04 10.85 -6.20
CA CYS A 106 3.45 9.87 -5.31
C CYS A 106 2.66 8.85 -6.13
N ILE A 107 2.93 7.56 -5.92
CA ILE A 107 2.25 6.47 -6.64
C ILE A 107 1.80 5.42 -5.64
N GLY A 108 0.53 5.03 -5.71
CA GLY A 108 0.01 3.84 -5.05
C GLY A 108 -0.01 2.66 -6.03
N TRP A 109 0.84 1.67 -5.81
CA TRP A 109 0.93 0.46 -6.64
C TRP A 109 0.06 -0.64 -6.05
N ASP A 110 -0.83 -1.22 -6.86
CA ASP A 110 -1.54 -2.44 -6.49
C ASP A 110 -0.79 -3.65 -7.03
N VAL A 111 -0.40 -4.52 -6.11
CA VAL A 111 0.47 -5.66 -6.37
C VAL A 111 -0.20 -6.94 -5.90
N ALA A 112 -0.17 -7.96 -6.73
CA ALA A 112 -0.44 -9.33 -6.33
C ALA A 112 0.86 -10.14 -6.26
N ILE A 113 0.95 -11.04 -5.28
CA ILE A 113 2.09 -11.92 -5.07
C ILE A 113 1.62 -13.36 -5.25
N GLY A 114 2.15 -14.03 -6.28
CA GLY A 114 1.88 -15.44 -6.55
C GLY A 114 2.47 -16.36 -5.48
N VAL A 115 1.94 -17.57 -5.37
CA VAL A 115 2.44 -18.60 -4.44
C VAL A 115 3.89 -19.02 -4.75
N ASP A 116 4.31 -18.86 -6.00
CA ASP A 116 5.67 -19.05 -6.51
C ASP A 116 6.59 -17.83 -6.27
N GLY A 117 6.06 -16.76 -5.70
CA GLY A 117 6.76 -15.49 -5.51
C GLY A 117 6.85 -14.63 -6.78
N ALA A 118 6.09 -14.93 -7.84
CA ALA A 118 5.92 -14.01 -8.96
C ALA A 118 5.21 -12.73 -8.49
N ILE A 119 5.70 -11.58 -8.95
CA ILE A 119 5.15 -10.28 -8.57
C ILE A 119 4.40 -9.71 -9.76
N TRP A 120 3.11 -9.44 -9.58
CA TRP A 120 2.20 -8.93 -10.60
C TRP A 120 1.79 -7.51 -10.25
N ILE A 121 2.09 -6.56 -11.14
CA ILE A 121 1.58 -5.19 -11.02
C ILE A 121 0.20 -5.16 -11.69
N ILE A 122 -0.83 -4.85 -10.91
CA ILE A 122 -2.21 -4.79 -11.38
C ILE A 122 -2.49 -3.39 -11.93
N GLU A 123 -2.24 -2.37 -11.12
CA GLU A 123 -2.43 -0.97 -11.48
C GLU A 123 -1.47 -0.05 -10.70
N PHE A 124 -1.32 1.18 -11.20
CA PHE A 124 -0.67 2.26 -10.45
C PHE A 124 -1.61 3.46 -10.39
N ASN A 125 -1.70 4.06 -9.22
CA ASN A 125 -2.59 5.18 -8.92
C ASN A 125 -1.74 6.42 -8.67
N ALA A 126 -1.68 7.32 -9.64
CA ALA A 126 -0.96 8.60 -9.54
C ALA A 126 -1.83 9.73 -8.94
N VAL A 127 -3.15 9.59 -9.04
CA VAL A 127 -4.16 10.47 -8.43
C VAL A 127 -5.08 9.59 -7.60
N GLY A 128 -5.40 10.00 -6.37
CA GLY A 128 -6.25 9.18 -5.48
C GLY A 128 -5.57 7.89 -4.99
N ASN A 129 -4.27 7.93 -4.72
CA ASN A 129 -3.45 6.78 -4.31
C ASN A 129 -3.78 6.17 -2.92
N GLY A 130 -4.87 6.59 -2.27
CA GLY A 130 -5.33 6.00 -1.01
C GLY A 130 -4.58 6.47 0.24
N VAL A 131 -4.00 7.69 0.23
CA VAL A 131 -3.33 8.30 1.40
C VAL A 131 -4.11 8.14 2.69
N PHE A 132 -5.42 8.35 2.65
CA PHE A 132 -6.30 8.28 3.82
C PHE A 132 -6.18 6.94 4.56
N LEU A 133 -6.16 5.81 3.83
CA LEU A 133 -6.01 4.49 4.45
C LEU A 133 -4.65 4.34 5.13
N HIS A 134 -3.59 4.91 4.56
CA HIS A 134 -2.28 4.90 5.22
C HIS A 134 -2.29 5.70 6.52
N GLN A 135 -3.02 6.82 6.57
CA GLN A 135 -3.09 7.63 7.78
C GLN A 135 -3.82 6.94 8.94
N LEU A 136 -4.75 6.03 8.62
CA LEU A 136 -5.44 5.20 9.60
C LEU A 136 -4.47 4.26 10.34
N PHE A 137 -3.47 3.72 9.64
CA PHE A 137 -2.52 2.75 10.20
C PHE A 137 -1.24 3.39 10.73
N ASP A 138 -0.72 4.39 10.01
CA ASP A 138 0.64 4.91 10.19
C ASP A 138 0.67 6.38 10.65
N GLY A 139 -0.49 7.01 10.87
CA GLY A 139 -0.58 8.44 11.21
C GLY A 139 -0.18 9.36 10.04
N PRO A 140 0.32 10.58 10.28
CA PRO A 140 0.61 11.55 9.22
C PRO A 140 1.84 11.17 8.38
N VAL A 141 1.67 10.20 7.48
CA VAL A 141 2.76 9.57 6.72
C VAL A 141 3.64 10.59 5.98
N PHE A 142 3.09 11.62 5.34
CA PHE A 142 3.87 12.53 4.50
C PHE A 142 4.50 13.73 5.22
N GLN A 143 4.34 13.87 6.54
CA GLN A 143 4.85 15.02 7.30
C GLN A 143 6.36 15.25 7.11
N SER A 144 7.14 14.17 6.97
CA SER A 144 8.60 14.24 6.82
C SER A 144 9.08 14.63 5.41
N LEU A 145 8.17 14.77 4.44
CA LEU A 145 8.55 15.05 3.06
C LEU A 145 8.83 16.53 2.82
N HIS A 146 8.25 17.41 3.63
CA HIS A 146 8.34 18.86 3.46
C HIS A 146 7.89 19.35 2.07
N TRP A 147 6.90 18.69 1.47
CA TRP A 147 6.39 19.03 0.13
C TRP A 147 5.72 20.39 0.07
N GLU A 148 5.26 20.93 1.21
CA GLU A 148 4.82 22.31 1.34
C GLU A 148 5.89 23.35 0.93
N LYS A 149 7.17 22.95 0.92
CA LYS A 149 8.31 23.78 0.51
C LYS A 149 8.75 23.56 -0.94
N VAL A 150 8.13 22.62 -1.67
CA VAL A 150 8.47 22.33 -3.07
C VAL A 150 7.82 23.35 -4.00
N ALA A 151 6.53 23.68 -3.77
CA ALA A 151 5.78 24.64 -4.58
C ALA A 151 6.39 26.06 -4.59
N THR A 152 7.08 26.45 -3.51
CA THR A 152 7.67 27.79 -3.39
C THR A 152 8.95 27.97 -4.21
N LYS A 153 9.63 26.89 -4.61
CA LYS A 153 10.84 26.98 -5.46
C LYS A 153 10.53 27.01 -6.95
N GLU A 154 9.51 26.28 -7.40
CA GLU A 154 9.15 26.23 -8.82
C GLU A 154 8.49 27.54 -9.30
N LEU A 155 7.79 28.27 -8.42
CA LEU A 155 7.27 29.62 -8.71
C LEU A 155 8.35 30.71 -8.81
N GLN A 156 9.60 30.41 -8.46
CA GLN A 156 10.74 31.33 -8.56
C GLN A 156 11.64 31.03 -9.78
N ALA A 157 11.37 29.96 -10.53
CA ALA A 157 12.08 29.72 -11.78
C ALA A 157 11.54 30.70 -12.85
N PRO A 158 12.40 31.49 -13.51
CA PRO A 158 11.96 32.38 -14.57
C PRO A 158 11.35 31.55 -15.71
N ILE A 159 10.10 31.85 -16.04
CA ILE A 159 9.47 31.39 -17.28
C ILE A 159 10.19 32.12 -18.41
N PHE A 160 11.13 31.45 -19.07
CA PHE A 160 11.64 31.92 -20.36
C PHE A 160 10.57 31.58 -21.42
N LEU A 161 9.75 32.59 -21.75
CA LEU A 161 9.00 32.67 -23.00
C LEU A 161 9.88 33.29 -24.08
#